data_AF-A0A7J3GCF4-F1
#
_entry.id   AF-A0A7J3GCF4-F1
#
_cell.length_a   1.000
_cell.length_b   1.000
_cell.length_c   1.000
_cell.angle_alpha   90.00
_cell.angle_beta   90.00
_cell.angle_gamma   90.00
#
_symmetry.space_group_name_H-M   'P 1'
#
loop_
_entity.id
_entity.type
_entity.pdbx_description
1 polymer ?
#
loop_
_entity_poly.entity_id
_entity_poly.type
_entity_poly.pdbx_seq_one_letter_code
_entity_poly.pdbx_strand_id
1 'polypeptide(L)' 'MYFRVLTNESLCRKCNFCKTVNRCVNSRCVGCLSCYFACPYEAKNIVKDEGKQLVKI' A
#
# COMPACT_ATOMS: atom_id res chain seq x y z
N MET A 1 6.13 5.49 13.99
CA MET A 1 5.24 4.35 13.68
C MET A 1 4.85 4.47 12.23
N TYR A 2 5.34 3.57 11.37
CA TYR A 2 5.07 3.64 9.94
C TYR A 2 4.03 2.57 9.57
N PHE A 3 3.26 2.85 8.52
CA PHE A 3 2.30 1.90 7.95
C PHE A 3 2.67 1.62 6.51
N ARG A 4 2.45 0.38 6.08
CA ARG A 4 2.56 -0.03 4.68
C ARG A 4 1.31 -0.77 4.26
N VAL A 5 1.01 -0.73 2.98
CA VAL A 5 -0.20 -1.36 2.42
C VAL A 5 0.22 -2.57 1.60
N LEU A 6 -0.33 -3.74 1.95
CA LEU A 6 -0.12 -4.99 1.22
C LEU A 6 -1.39 -5.39 0.47
N THR A 7 -1.23 -6.08 -0.65
CA THR A 7 -2.38 -6.65 -1.39
C THR A 7 -2.74 -8.01 -0.79
N ASN A 8 -4.01 -8.22 -0.48
CA ASN A 8 -4.54 -9.54 -0.20
C ASN A 8 -4.93 -10.23 -1.51
N GLU A 9 -4.15 -11.20 -1.96
CA GLU A 9 -4.36 -11.90 -3.23
C GLU A 9 -5.66 -12.72 -3.27
N SER A 10 -6.20 -13.14 -2.11
CA SER A 10 -7.48 -13.87 -2.09
C SER A 10 -8.69 -12.99 -2.43
N LEU A 11 -8.59 -11.68 -2.16
CA LEU A 11 -9.63 -10.68 -2.47
C LEU A 11 -9.35 -9.94 -3.78
N CYS A 12 -8.10 -9.92 -4.23
CA CYS A 12 -7.69 -9.15 -5.40
C CYS A 12 -8.29 -9.72 -6.70
N ARG A 13 -9.18 -8.95 -7.33
CA ARG A 13 -9.79 -9.31 -8.63
C ARG A 13 -8.96 -8.91 -9.86
N LYS A 14 -7.70 -8.52 -9.67
CA LYS A 14 -6.79 -8.05 -10.74
C LYS A 14 -7.38 -6.96 -11.66
N CYS A 15 -8.27 -6.12 -11.13
CA CYS A 15 -8.95 -5.05 -11.89
C CYS A 15 -8.05 -3.88 -12.32
N ASN A 16 -6.79 -3.84 -11.87
CA ASN A 16 -5.81 -2.79 -12.15
C ASN A 16 -6.21 -1.36 -11.73
N PHE A 17 -7.27 -1.16 -10.96
CA PHE A 17 -7.73 0.16 -10.50
C PHE A 17 -6.64 0.94 -9.73
N CYS A 18 -5.97 0.28 -8.78
CA CYS A 18 -4.86 0.87 -8.00
C CYS A 18 -3.56 1.09 -8.82
N LYS A 19 -3.53 0.71 -10.10
CA LYS A 19 -2.40 0.97 -11.02
C LYS A 19 -2.72 2.04 -12.06
N THR A 20 -3.99 2.21 -12.40
CA THR A 20 -4.45 3.07 -13.50
C THR A 20 -5.09 4.35 -12.99
N VAL A 21 -6.11 4.24 -12.13
CA VAL A 21 -6.85 5.37 -11.58
C VAL A 21 -6.13 5.95 -10.37
N ASN A 22 -5.84 5.11 -9.37
CA ASN A 22 -5.17 5.55 -8.15
C ASN A 22 -3.71 5.10 -8.10
N ARG A 23 -2.89 5.64 -9.00
CA ARG A 23 -1.49 5.28 -9.17
C ARG A 23 -0.63 5.79 -8.01
N CYS A 24 0.14 4.89 -7.38
CA CYS A 24 1.19 5.29 -6.44
C CYS A 24 2.38 5.91 -7.20
N VAL A 25 2.74 7.16 -6.87
CA VAL A 25 3.86 7.89 -7.49
C VAL A 25 5.20 7.67 -6.80
N ASN A 26 5.18 7.16 -5.57
CA ASN A 26 6.38 6.90 -4.80
C ASN A 26 7.01 5.56 -5.21
N SER A 27 8.35 5.51 -5.27
CA SER A 27 9.12 4.29 -5.53
C SER A 27 9.00 3.25 -4.40
N ARG A 28 8.67 3.69 -3.18
CA ARG A 28 8.41 2.85 -2.01
C ARG A 28 7.11 3.25 -1.33
N CYS A 29 6.49 2.31 -0.60
CA CYS A 29 5.29 2.62 0.18
C CYS A 29 5.64 3.60 1.30
N VAL A 30 5.03 4.79 1.28
CA VAL A 30 5.21 5.83 2.32
C VAL A 30 4.05 5.86 3.32
N GLY A 31 3.12 4.90 3.25
CA GLY A 31 1.99 4.83 4.16
C GLY A 31 0.92 5.90 3.94
N CYS A 32 0.77 6.46 2.74
CA CYS A 32 -0.26 7.47 2.45
C CYS A 32 -1.70 6.92 2.44
N LEU A 33 -1.88 5.60 2.49
CA LEU A 33 -3.17 4.89 2.49
C LEU A 33 -4.09 5.13 1.28
N SER A 34 -3.68 5.93 0.31
CA SER A 34 -4.51 6.21 -0.87
C SER A 34 -4.93 4.92 -1.59
N CYS A 35 -4.01 3.99 -1.83
CA CYS A 35 -4.33 2.73 -2.51
C CYS A 35 -5.24 1.81 -1.69
N TYR A 36 -5.26 1.94 -0.36
CA TYR A 36 -6.16 1.21 0.53
C TYR A 36 -7.61 1.67 0.29
N PHE A 37 -7.87 2.97 0.43
CA PHE A 37 -9.20 3.55 0.24
C PHE A 37 -9.71 3.44 -1.20
N ALA A 38 -8.81 3.37 -2.18
CA ALA A 38 -9.18 3.26 -3.57
C ALA A 38 -9.56 1.84 -4.03
N CYS A 39 -9.30 0.79 -3.24
CA CYS A 39 -9.57 -0.57 -3.71
C CYS A 39 -11.06 -0.91 -3.61
N PRO A 40 -11.78 -1.15 -4.73
CA PRO A 40 -13.22 -1.44 -4.68
C PRO A 40 -13.56 -2.84 -4.15
N TYR A 41 -12.55 -3.68 -3.92
CA TYR A 41 -12.70 -5.06 -3.44
C TYR A 41 -12.08 -5.28 -2.07
N GLU A 42 -11.73 -4.20 -1.36
CA GLU A 42 -11.10 -4.25 -0.03
C GLU A 42 -9.86 -5.17 0.03
N ALA A 43 -9.18 -5.35 -1.11
CA ALA A 43 -8.05 -6.25 -1.25
C ALA A 43 -6.74 -5.65 -0.74
N LYS A 44 -6.80 -4.64 0.13
CA LYS A 44 -5.63 -3.90 0.63
C LYS A 44 -5.65 -3.93 2.14
N ASN A 45 -4.55 -4.39 2.74
CA ASN A 45 -4.40 -4.50 4.19
C ASN A 45 -3.36 -3.48 4.68
N ILE A 46 -3.68 -2.77 5.76
CA ILE A 46 -2.74 -1.90 6.46
C ILE A 46 -1.95 -2.78 7.43
N VAL A 47 -0.63 -2.80 7.28
CA VAL A 47 0.26 -3.48 8.22
C VAL A 47 1.21 -2.47 8.85
N LYS A 48 1.50 -2.68 10.13
CA LYS A 48 2.52 -1.90 10.84
C LYS A 48 3.88 -2.19 10.22
N ASP A 49 4.64 -1.14 9.98
CA ASP A 49 6.03 -1.20 9.59
C ASP A 49 6.87 -0.76 10.80
N GLU A 50 7.60 -1.72 11.37
CA GLU A 50 8.50 -1.51 12.51
C GLU A 50 9.84 -0.90 12.08
N GLY A 51 9.95 -0.44 10.83
CA GLY A 51 11.16 0.07 10.19
C GLY A 51 12.15 0.73 11.14
N LYS A 52 13.22 -0.01 11.48
CA LYS A 52 14.44 0.51 12.10
C LYS A 52 14.99 1.59 11.16
N GLN A 53 14.99 2.83 11.61
CA GLN A 53 15.66 3.92 10.93
C GLN A 53 17.16 3.67 11.07
N LEU A 54 17.78 2.99 10.11
CA LEU A 54 19.24 2.98 9.99
C LEU A 54 19.63 4.40 9.56
N VAL A 55 19.89 5.26 10.53
CA VAL A 55 20.64 6.49 10.32
C VAL A 55 22.05 6.02 9.93
N LYS A 56 22.36 6.06 8.63
CA LYS A 56 23.75 6.03 8.19
C LYS A 56 24.36 7.36 8.62
N ILE A 57 25.19 7.31 9.67
CA ILE A 57 26.12 8.38 10.06
C ILE A 57 27.18 8.50 8.97
#